data_AF-A0A563DWT5-F1
#
_entry.id   AF-A0A563DWT5-F1
#
_cell.length_a   1.000
_cell.length_b   1.000
_cell.length_c   1.000
_cell.angle_alpha   90.00
_cell.angle_beta   90.00
_cell.angle_gamma   90.00
#
_symmetry.space_group_name_H-M   'P 1'
#
loop_
_entity.id
_entity.type
_entity.pdbx_description
1 polymer ?
#
loop_
_entity_poly.entity_id
_entity_poly.type
_entity_poly.pdbx_seq_one_letter_code
_entity_poly.pdbx_strand_id
1 'polypeptide(L)' 'MQAPLYLEPNQTREGPLTPYEAKLSGLIQRVFAEGHYGLQELVQGLNDHGSTAPDGAPWTEESFRAEMSRLGA' A
#
# COMPACT_ATOMS: atom_id res chain seq x y z
N MET A 1 -11.84 -36.30 -6.47
CA MET A 1 -10.62 -35.48 -6.44
C MET A 1 -11.01 -34.07 -6.87
N GLN A 2 -10.89 -33.07 -6.00
CA GLN A 2 -11.23 -31.69 -6.32
C GLN A 2 -10.21 -31.15 -7.32
N ALA A 3 -10.64 -30.56 -8.42
CA ALA A 3 -9.72 -29.90 -9.35
C ALA A 3 -8.99 -28.76 -8.60
N PRO A 4 -7.67 -28.58 -8.78
CA PRO A 4 -6.94 -27.51 -8.13
C PRO A 4 -7.54 -26.16 -8.54
N LEU A 5 -7.68 -25.25 -7.58
CA LEU A 5 -8.04 -23.87 -7.86
C LEU A 5 -6.86 -23.23 -8.60
N TYR A 6 -7.03 -22.97 -9.90
CA TYR A 6 -6.04 -22.25 -10.68
C TYR A 6 -6.20 -20.75 -10.43
N LEU A 7 -5.26 -20.14 -9.72
CA LEU A 7 -5.05 -18.69 -9.73
C LEU A 7 -4.01 -18.41 -10.81
N GLU A 8 -4.43 -17.81 -11.91
CA GLU A 8 -3.53 -17.22 -12.91
C GLU A 8 -3.31 -15.75 -12.54
N PRO A 9 -2.21 -15.38 -11.87
CA PRO A 9 -2.01 -14.03 -11.37
C PRO A 9 -1.71 -13.10 -12.56
N ASN A 10 -2.62 -12.17 -12.84
CA ASN A 10 -2.36 -11.09 -13.80
C ASN A 10 -1.63 -9.93 -13.08
N GLN A 11 -0.41 -10.19 -12.58
CA GLN A 11 0.44 -9.18 -11.94
C GLN A 11 1.62 -8.83 -12.84
N THR A 12 1.85 -7.53 -13.04
CA THR A 12 2.99 -7.00 -13.82
C THR A 12 4.30 -6.99 -13.04
N ARG A 13 4.26 -7.24 -11.72
CA ARG A 13 5.42 -7.14 -10.85
C ARG A 13 6.34 -8.35 -11.01
N GLU A 14 7.55 -8.11 -11.51
CA GLU A 14 8.63 -9.10 -11.59
C GLU A 14 9.47 -9.10 -10.30
N GLY A 15 8.97 -9.72 -9.22
CA GLY A 15 9.78 -10.01 -8.04
C GLY A 15 9.13 -9.78 -6.67
N PRO A 16 9.81 -10.21 -5.58
CA PRO A 16 9.28 -10.08 -4.22
C PRO A 16 9.11 -8.61 -3.81
N LEU A 17 8.23 -8.36 -2.85
CA LEU A 17 8.12 -7.04 -2.22
C LEU A 17 9.43 -6.67 -1.53
N THR A 18 9.88 -5.43 -1.73
CA THR A 18 10.94 -4.85 -0.92
C THR A 18 10.45 -4.68 0.53
N PRO A 19 11.37 -4.57 1.51
CA PRO A 19 10.97 -4.30 2.90
C PRO A 19 10.12 -3.03 3.06
N TYR A 20 10.38 -2.01 2.23
CA TYR A 20 9.59 -0.78 2.21
C TYR A 20 8.15 -1.04 1.76
N GLU A 21 7.96 -1.72 0.62
CA GLU A 21 6.62 -2.01 0.09
C GLU A 21 5.84 -2.96 1.00
N ALA A 22 6.52 -3.92 1.63
CA ALA A 22 5.93 -4.82 2.63
C ALA A 22 5.45 -4.03 3.87
N LYS A 23 6.25 -3.09 4.37
CA LYS A 23 5.86 -2.21 5.49
C LYS A 23 4.68 -1.32 5.10
N LEU A 24 4.76 -0.65 3.94
CA LEU A 24 3.72 0.26 3.46
C LEU A 24 2.39 -0.46 3.25
N SER A 25 2.41 -1.63 2.59
CA SER A 25 1.21 -2.44 2.38
C SER A 25 0.58 -2.92 3.69
N GLY A 26 1.39 -3.34 4.67
CA GLY A 26 0.88 -3.71 6.00
C GLY A 26 0.19 -2.55 6.72
N LEU A 27 0.74 -1.33 6.61
CA LEU A 27 0.11 -0.13 7.17
C LEU A 27 -1.18 0.24 6.45
N ILE A 28 -1.21 0.19 5.11
CA ILE A 28 -2.43 0.42 4.32
C ILE A 28 -3.53 -0.58 4.71
N GLN A 29 -3.19 -1.87 4.83
CA GLN A 29 -4.13 -2.91 5.26
C GLN A 29 -4.67 -2.63 6.67
N ARG A 30 -3.81 -2.19 7.59
CA ARG A 30 -4.22 -1.83 8.95
C ARG A 30 -5.23 -0.67 8.94
N VAL A 31 -4.94 0.40 8.21
CA VAL A 31 -5.84 1.58 8.15
C VAL A 31 -7.20 1.20 7.55
N PHE A 32 -7.24 0.37 6.51
CA PHE A 32 -8.50 -0.15 5.97
C PHE A 32 -9.24 -1.08 6.95
N ALA A 33 -8.52 -1.88 7.75
CA ALA A 33 -9.13 -2.73 8.77
C ALA A 33 -9.75 -1.92 9.93
N GLU A 34 -9.28 -0.69 10.15
CA GLU A 34 -9.82 0.26 11.13
C GLU A 34 -11.06 1.01 10.60
N GLY A 35 -11.43 0.83 9.32
CA GLY A 35 -12.65 1.38 8.73
C GLY A 35 -12.46 2.67 7.92
N HIS A 36 -11.22 3.06 7.65
CA HIS A 36 -10.87 4.27 6.90
C HIS A 36 -10.69 3.96 5.42
N TYR A 37 -11.66 4.35 4.59
CA TYR A 37 -11.71 3.95 3.17
C TYR A 37 -11.46 5.11 2.20
N GLY A 38 -11.56 6.36 2.66
CA GLY A 38 -11.21 7.54 1.87
C GLY A 38 -9.71 7.75 1.78
N LEU A 39 -9.25 8.38 0.69
CA LEU A 39 -7.83 8.71 0.52
C LEU A 39 -7.30 9.65 1.63
N GLN A 40 -8.08 10.66 2.00
CA GLN A 40 -7.72 11.57 3.09
C GLN A 40 -7.57 10.80 4.41
N GLU A 41 -8.52 9.92 4.72
CA GLU A 41 -8.50 9.08 5.93
C GLU A 41 -7.32 8.11 5.91
N LEU A 42 -6.99 7.54 4.76
CA LEU A 42 -5.84 6.67 4.58
C LEU A 42 -4.54 7.41 4.89
N VAL A 43 -4.34 8.58 4.29
CA VAL A 43 -3.16 9.43 4.53
C VAL A 43 -3.04 9.81 5.99
N GLN A 44 -4.16 10.15 6.64
CA GLN A 44 -4.20 10.50 8.05
C GLN A 44 -3.82 9.29 8.92
N GLY A 45 -4.40 8.12 8.68
CA GLY A 45 -4.06 6.89 9.41
C GLY A 45 -2.60 6.45 9.21
N LEU A 46 -2.04 6.64 8.02
CA LEU A 46 -0.61 6.39 7.78
C LEU A 46 0.28 7.30 8.66
N ASN A 47 -0.06 8.58 8.75
CA ASN A 47 0.67 9.53 9.61
C ASN A 47 0.50 9.21 11.10
N ASP A 48 -0.71 8.85 11.53
CA ASP A 48 -1.01 8.49 12.93
C ASP A 48 -0.26 7.22 13.38
N HIS A 49 -0.01 6.29 12.45
CA HIS A 49 0.83 5.11 12.68
C HIS A 49 2.34 5.37 12.56
N GLY A 50 2.76 6.64 12.39
CA GLY A 50 4.17 7.01 12.32
C GLY A 50 4.86 6.62 11.00
N SER A 51 4.09 6.45 9.92
CA SER A 51 4.63 6.33 8.57
C SER A 51 5.06 7.69 8.04
N THR A 52 6.09 7.70 7.21
CA THR A 52 6.53 8.89 6.47
C THR A 52 6.57 8.59 4.97
N ALA A 53 6.40 9.63 4.16
CA ALA A 53 6.65 9.57 2.74
C ALA A 53 8.13 9.25 2.45
N PRO A 54 8.49 8.86 1.21
CA PRO A 54 9.87 8.49 0.86
C PRO A 54 10.92 9.60 1.12
N ASP A 55 10.49 10.86 1.12
CA ASP A 55 11.32 12.04 1.42
C ASP A 55 11.46 12.31 2.93
N GLY A 56 10.80 11.52 3.78
CA GLY A 56 10.77 11.67 5.23
C GLY A 56 9.73 12.66 5.74
N ALA A 57 8.97 13.33 4.86
CA ALA A 57 7.89 14.21 5.26
C ALA A 57 6.63 13.40 5.67
N PRO A 58 5.67 14.03 6.39
CA PRO A 58 4.34 13.46 6.55
C PRO A 58 3.68 13.21 5.19
N TRP A 59 2.84 12.17 5.13
CA TRP A 59 2.04 11.88 3.94
C TRP A 59 1.06 13.02 3.65
N THR A 60 0.97 13.37 2.37
CA THR A 60 -0.12 14.15 1.78
C THR A 60 -0.81 13.28 0.73
N GLU A 61 -2.02 13.64 0.31
CA GLU A 61 -2.67 12.91 -0.78
C GLU A 61 -1.85 12.95 -2.09
N GLU A 62 -1.14 14.06 -2.32
CA GLU A 62 -0.30 14.21 -3.50
C GLU A 62 0.91 13.29 -3.45
N SER A 63 1.65 13.27 -2.33
CA SER A 63 2.82 12.39 -2.19
C SER A 63 2.42 10.92 -2.19
N PHE A 64 1.27 10.58 -1.62
CA PHE A 64 0.72 9.22 -1.68
C PHE A 64 0.40 8.80 -3.12
N ARG A 65 -0.32 9.63 -3.89
CA ARG A 65 -0.64 9.33 -5.30
C ARG A 65 0.62 9.20 -6.15
N ALA A 66 1.59 10.09 -5.96
CA ALA A 66 2.88 10.02 -6.67
C ALA A 66 3.60 8.71 -6.38
N GLU A 67 3.62 8.27 -5.11
CA GLU A 67 4.26 7.02 -4.73
C GLU A 67 3.51 5.80 -5.29
N MET A 68 2.17 5.78 -5.23
CA MET A 68 1.39 4.68 -5.84
C MET A 68 1.62 4.61 -7.35
N SER A 69 1.74 5.75 -8.03
CA SER A 69 2.07 5.78 -9.46
C SER A 69 3.49 5.26 -9.74
N ARG A 70 4.46 5.53 -8.86
CA ARG A 70 5.84 5.04 -8.99
C ARG A 70 5.93 3.53 -8.76
N LEU A 71 5.19 3.01 -7.77
CA LEU A 71 5.18 1.58 -7.41
C LEU A 71 4.34 0.73 -8.38
N GLY A 72 3.36 1.33 -9.05
CA GLY A 72 2.51 0.67 -10.04
C GLY A 72 3.03 0.74 -11.48
N ALA A 73 4.16 1.42 -11.71
CA ALA A 73 4.82 1.53 -13.02
C ALA A 73 5.62 0.27 -13.39
#